data_AF-A0A521HPG5-F1
#
_entry.id   AF-A0A521HPG5-F1
#
_cell.length_a   1.000
_cell.length_b   1.000
_cell.length_c   1.000
_cell.angle_alpha   90.00
_cell.angle_beta   90.00
_cell.angle_gamma   90.00
#
_symmetry.space_group_name_H-M   'P 1'
#
loop_
_entity.id
_entity.type
_entity.pdbx_description
1 polymer ?
#
loop_
_entity_poly.entity_id
_entity_poly.type
_entity_poly.pdbx_seq_one_letter_code
_entity_poly.pdbx_strand_id
1 'polypeptide(L)'
;MAMLYNAAMLDADRQATDSRAREKALASVFADYGWSVVLEPDHSGPDLLVSRGHQRYAVELKFSAEGRADRVIPLLSQAILQAMRHAARFPAAQPLAVVRVGRLTKSLRERASRFHANYA
;
A
#
# COMPACT_ATOMS: atom_id res chain seq x y z
N MET A 1 -0.13 0.18 -11.51
CA MET A 1 -1.59 -0.01 -11.27
C MET A 1 -1.87 0.37 -9.83
N ALA A 2 -2.55 1.49 -9.59
CA ALA A 2 -2.77 2.04 -8.25
C ALA A 2 -4.18 1.70 -7.75
N MET A 3 -4.30 1.14 -6.55
CA MET A 3 -5.58 0.86 -5.90
C MET A 3 -5.73 1.72 -4.65
N LEU A 4 -6.86 2.43 -4.54
CA LEU A 4 -7.22 3.31 -3.44
C LEU A 4 -8.53 2.84 -2.82
N TYR A 5 -8.45 2.18 -1.67
CA TYR A 5 -9.60 1.69 -0.90
C TYR A 5 -10.11 2.72 0.12
N ASN A 6 -11.45 2.78 0.29
CA ASN A 6 -12.15 3.68 1.22
C ASN A 6 -12.64 2.88 2.43
N ALA A 7 -12.33 3.36 3.64
CA ALA A 7 -12.68 2.70 4.89
C ALA A 7 -14.10 3.08 5.32
N ALA A 8 -15.02 2.14 5.23
CA ALA A 8 -16.31 2.19 5.93
C ALA A 8 -16.59 0.80 6.52
N MET A 9 -15.67 0.32 7.37
CA MET A 9 -15.92 -0.80 8.28
C MET A 9 -14.83 -0.80 9.37
N LEU A 10 -15.30 -0.64 10.62
CA LEU A 10 -14.65 -0.87 11.92
C LEU A 10 -14.03 0.33 12.65
N ASP A 11 -14.80 0.76 13.66
CA ASP A 11 -14.45 1.52 14.87
C ASP A 11 -13.36 0.81 15.73
N ALA A 12 -12.19 0.59 15.17
CA ALA A 12 -10.97 0.16 15.90
C ALA A 12 -9.93 1.28 16.00
N ASP A 13 -10.38 2.53 15.84
CA ASP A 13 -9.57 3.67 15.40
C ASP A 13 -8.95 4.52 16.51
N ARG A 14 -8.63 3.96 17.69
CA ARG A 14 -7.99 4.75 18.77
C ARG A 14 -6.63 4.28 19.27
N GLN A 15 -6.09 3.13 18.88
CA GLN A 15 -4.86 2.60 19.51
C GLN A 15 -3.90 1.82 18.60
N ALA A 16 -3.90 2.04 17.28
CA ALA A 16 -2.92 1.42 16.40
C ALA A 16 -1.64 2.26 16.26
N THR A 17 -0.77 2.23 17.26
CA THR A 17 0.65 2.60 17.10
C THR A 17 1.41 1.51 16.32
N ASP A 18 0.79 0.35 16.08
CA ASP A 18 1.40 -0.85 15.53
C ASP A 18 1.35 -0.89 13.99
N SER A 19 2.51 -0.85 13.33
CA SER A 19 2.65 -1.06 11.88
C SER A 19 2.14 -2.44 11.47
N ARG A 20 2.38 -3.45 12.31
CA ARG A 20 2.06 -4.85 12.04
C ARG A 20 0.56 -5.10 11.94
N ALA A 21 -0.22 -4.43 12.79
CA ALA A 21 -1.68 -4.48 12.72
C ALA A 21 -2.21 -3.94 11.38
N ARG A 22 -1.57 -2.89 10.83
CA ARG A 22 -1.97 -2.30 9.54
C ARG A 22 -1.63 -3.21 8.37
N GLU A 23 -0.46 -3.84 8.39
CA GLU A 23 -0.05 -4.83 7.38
C GLU A 23 -0.99 -6.03 7.39
N LYS A 24 -1.32 -6.56 8.58
CA LYS A 24 -2.29 -7.67 8.73
C LYS A 24 -3.68 -7.31 8.18
N ALA A 25 -4.15 -6.09 8.44
CA ALA A 25 -5.41 -5.62 7.88
C ALA A 25 -5.37 -5.56 6.34
N LEU A 26 -4.27 -5.06 5.76
CA LEU A 26 -4.09 -5.05 4.30
C LEU A 26 -3.98 -6.47 3.73
N ALA A 27 -3.28 -7.37 4.41
CA ALA A 27 -3.17 -8.77 4.05
C ALA A 27 -4.54 -9.45 4.02
N SER A 28 -5.39 -9.20 5.02
CA SER A 28 -6.76 -9.72 5.05
C SER A 28 -7.56 -9.26 3.84
N VAL A 29 -7.48 -7.98 3.47
CA VAL A 29 -8.16 -7.46 2.28
C VAL A 29 -7.69 -8.21 1.02
N PHE A 30 -6.39 -8.41 0.83
CA PHE A 30 -5.89 -9.19 -0.30
C PHE A 30 -6.41 -10.63 -0.28
N ALA A 31 -6.38 -11.30 0.87
CA ALA A 31 -6.87 -12.66 1.04
C ALA A 31 -8.37 -12.78 0.71
N ASP A 32 -9.19 -11.82 1.16
CA ASP A 32 -10.63 -11.78 0.89
C ASP A 32 -10.94 -11.65 -0.61
N TYR A 33 -10.03 -11.05 -1.39
CA TYR A 33 -10.11 -10.97 -2.86
C TYR A 33 -9.37 -12.11 -3.60
N GLY A 34 -9.05 -13.19 -2.88
CA GLY A 34 -8.47 -14.42 -3.43
C GLY A 34 -6.98 -14.33 -3.77
N TRP A 35 -6.24 -13.43 -3.13
CA TRP A 35 -4.78 -13.36 -3.26
C TRP A 35 -4.11 -14.25 -2.20
N SER A 36 -3.03 -14.94 -2.58
CA SER A 36 -2.09 -15.52 -1.62
C SER A 36 -1.18 -14.43 -1.09
N VAL A 37 -0.98 -14.37 0.22
CA VAL A 37 -0.25 -13.28 0.90
C VAL A 37 0.86 -13.84 1.78
N VAL A 38 2.06 -13.26 1.65
CA VAL A 38 3.18 -13.46 2.56
C VAL A 38 3.50 -12.12 3.21
N LEU A 39 3.41 -12.05 4.54
CA LEU A 39 3.76 -10.87 5.34
C LEU A 39 5.26 -10.87 5.65
N GLU A 40 5.95 -9.75 5.46
CA GLU A 40 7.39 -9.59 5.73
C GLU A 40 8.23 -10.79 5.24
N PRO A 41 8.26 -11.07 3.92
CA PRO A 41 9.01 -12.21 3.36
C PRO A 41 10.52 -12.18 3.72
N ASP A 42 11.08 -11.00 4.01
CA ASP A 42 12.45 -10.80 4.48
C ASP A 42 12.58 -9.48 5.29
N HIS A 43 13.56 -9.41 6.20
CA HIS A 43 13.79 -8.23 7.06
C HIS A 43 14.12 -6.93 6.31
N SER A 44 14.42 -7.01 5.01
CA SER A 44 14.82 -5.87 4.18
C SER A 44 14.05 -5.76 2.87
N GLY A 45 12.96 -6.51 2.72
CA GLY A 45 12.12 -6.47 1.53
C GLY A 45 10.75 -5.88 1.79
N PRO A 46 9.78 -6.19 0.94
CA PRO A 46 8.49 -5.51 0.96
C PRO A 46 7.72 -5.88 2.21
N ASP A 47 6.82 -5.00 2.63
CA ASP A 47 5.90 -5.29 3.74
C ASP A 47 5.04 -6.53 3.44
N LEU A 48 4.63 -6.72 2.18
CA LEU A 48 3.91 -7.91 1.71
C LEU A 48 4.38 -8.38 0.33
N LEU A 49 4.35 -9.69 0.11
CA LEU A 49 4.36 -10.29 -1.21
C LEU A 49 3.00 -10.92 -1.47
N VAL A 50 2.29 -10.45 -2.51
CA VAL A 50 0.97 -10.97 -2.86
C VAL A 50 0.97 -11.59 -4.24
N SER A 51 0.19 -12.65 -4.45
CA SER A 51 0.10 -13.31 -5.75
C SER A 51 -1.29 -13.87 -6.05
N ARG A 52 -1.67 -13.85 -7.33
CA ARG A 52 -2.89 -14.47 -7.85
C ARG A 52 -2.68 -14.89 -9.30
N GLY A 53 -2.61 -16.20 -9.54
CA GLY A 53 -2.22 -16.74 -10.84
C GLY A 53 -0.82 -16.24 -11.25
N HIS A 54 -0.73 -15.59 -12.40
CA HIS A 54 0.53 -15.00 -12.90
C HIS A 54 0.83 -13.60 -12.35
N GLN A 55 -0.09 -12.99 -11.61
CA GLN A 55 0.10 -11.66 -11.04
C GLN A 55 0.83 -11.79 -9.70
N ARG A 56 1.92 -11.02 -9.54
CA ARG A 56 2.68 -10.95 -8.29
C ARG A 56 3.02 -9.50 -8.00
N TYR A 57 2.89 -9.08 -6.75
CA TYR A 57 3.26 -7.74 -6.32
C TYR A 57 4.13 -7.77 -5.08
N ALA A 58 5.21 -6.97 -5.12
CA ALA A 58 5.95 -6.55 -3.93
C ALA A 58 5.29 -5.26 -3.42
N VAL A 59 4.64 -5.34 -2.26
CA VAL A 59 3.78 -4.29 -1.72
C VAL A 59 4.51 -3.53 -0.64
N GLU A 60 4.56 -2.21 -0.78
CA GLU A 60 5.02 -1.29 0.26
C GLU A 60 3.84 -0.48 0.80
N LEU A 61 3.63 -0.52 2.12
CA LEU A 61 2.57 0.17 2.83
C LEU A 61 3.13 1.37 3.61
N LYS A 62 2.49 2.52 3.42
CA LYS A 62 2.68 3.71 4.27
C LYS A 62 1.36 4.16 4.85
N PHE A 63 1.42 4.89 5.97
CA PHE A 63 0.24 5.40 6.65
C PHE A 63 0.33 6.91 6.88
N SER A 64 -0.79 7.60 6.63
CA SER A 64 -1.00 8.99 7.03
C SER A 64 -2.33 9.11 7.77
N ALA A 65 -2.30 9.58 9.00
CA ALA A 65 -3.54 9.90 9.73
C ALA A 65 -4.33 11.02 9.00
N GLU A 66 -3.61 11.99 8.43
CA GLU A 66 -4.20 13.12 7.71
C GLU A 66 -4.32 12.84 6.20
N GLY A 67 -5.51 13.09 5.64
CA GLY A 67 -5.80 13.00 4.21
C GLY A 67 -5.36 14.21 3.39
N ARG A 68 -4.21 14.82 3.71
CA ARG A 68 -3.72 16.01 3.01
C ARG A 68 -2.65 15.66 1.98
N ALA A 69 -2.73 16.27 0.81
CA ALA A 69 -1.83 15.95 -0.30
C ALA A 69 -0.34 16.23 0.03
N ASP A 70 -0.04 17.29 0.78
CA ASP A 70 1.33 17.61 1.20
C ASP A 70 1.94 16.57 2.15
N ARG A 71 1.12 15.73 2.79
CA ARG A 71 1.59 14.59 3.61
C ARG A 71 1.58 13.27 2.83
N VAL A 72 0.53 13.04 2.04
CA VAL A 72 0.33 11.78 1.33
C VAL A 72 1.26 11.63 0.12
N ILE A 73 1.52 12.71 -0.63
CA ILE A 73 2.36 12.62 -1.83
C ILE A 73 3.81 12.20 -1.49
N PRO A 74 4.49 12.77 -0.49
CA PRO A 74 5.81 12.29 -0.10
C PRO A 74 5.84 10.80 0.29
N LEU A 75 4.82 10.34 1.03
CA LEU A 75 4.70 8.92 1.41
C LEU A 75 4.44 8.01 0.20
N LEU A 76 3.65 8.47 -0.75
CA LEU A 76 3.42 7.75 -2.00
C LEU A 76 4.71 7.64 -2.82
N SER A 77 5.47 8.73 -2.95
CA SER A 77 6.79 8.72 -3.60
C SER A 77 7.72 7.70 -2.94
N GLN A 78 7.80 7.73 -1.61
CA GLN A 78 8.62 6.79 -0.86
C GLN A 78 8.17 5.34 -1.10
N ALA A 79 6.87 5.06 -1.00
CA ALA A 79 6.31 3.73 -1.22
C ALA A 79 6.59 3.21 -2.64
N ILE A 80 6.51 4.07 -3.66
CA ILE A 80 6.84 3.72 -5.05
C ILE A 80 8.30 3.31 -5.16
N LEU A 81 9.23 4.13 -4.65
CA LEU A 81 10.66 3.86 -4.74
C LEU A 81 11.05 2.56 -4.02
N GLN A 82 10.51 2.35 -2.82
CA GLN A 82 10.74 1.12 -2.06
C GLN A 82 10.14 -0.10 -2.76
N ALA A 83 8.87 -0.02 -3.19
CA ALA A 83 8.22 -1.11 -3.93
C ALA A 83 8.99 -1.48 -5.21
N MET A 84 9.50 -0.49 -5.97
CA MET A 84 10.34 -0.74 -7.16
C MET A 84 11.63 -1.48 -6.80
N ARG A 85 12.32 -1.04 -5.75
CA ARG A 85 13.55 -1.68 -5.27
C ARG A 85 13.29 -3.11 -4.80
N HIS A 86 12.18 -3.33 -4.10
CA HIS A 86 11.79 -4.65 -3.61
C HIS A 86 11.36 -5.56 -4.75
N ALA A 87 10.49 -5.11 -5.65
CA ALA A 87 10.05 -5.87 -6.83
C ALA A 87 11.23 -6.40 -7.66
N ALA A 88 12.29 -5.60 -7.84
CA ALA A 88 13.50 -6.02 -8.56
C ALA A 88 14.22 -7.23 -7.93
N ARG A 89 13.98 -7.54 -6.65
CA ARG A 89 14.56 -8.68 -5.94
C ARG A 89 13.70 -9.95 -6.02
N PHE A 90 12.45 -9.85 -6.46
CA PHE A 90 11.50 -10.97 -6.52
C PHE A 90 11.11 -11.30 -7.97
N PRO A 91 11.38 -12.52 -8.47
CA PRO A 91 11.08 -12.89 -9.85
C PRO A 91 9.60 -12.70 -10.22
N ALA A 92 9.38 -11.95 -11.31
CA ALA A 92 8.06 -11.62 -11.86
C ALA A 92 7.13 -10.79 -10.94
N ALA A 93 7.64 -10.27 -9.81
CA ALA A 93 6.89 -9.34 -8.98
C ALA A 93 6.91 -7.94 -9.60
N GLN A 94 5.74 -7.30 -9.64
CA GLN A 94 5.58 -5.89 -10.00
C GLN A 94 5.54 -5.02 -8.73
N PRO A 95 5.99 -3.76 -8.77
CA PRO A 95 5.88 -2.89 -7.61
C PRO A 95 4.43 -2.49 -7.34
N LEU A 96 4.03 -2.47 -6.07
CA LEU A 96 2.75 -1.92 -5.62
C LEU A 96 2.94 -1.01 -4.41
N ALA A 97 2.75 0.28 -4.61
CA ALA A 97 2.75 1.28 -3.54
C ALA A 97 1.33 1.45 -2.97
N VAL A 98 1.19 1.36 -1.66
CA VAL A 98 -0.07 1.56 -0.94
C VAL A 98 0.12 2.62 0.14
N VAL A 99 -0.75 3.64 0.14
CA VAL A 99 -0.81 4.60 1.23
C VAL A 99 -2.19 4.54 1.85
N ARG A 100 -2.26 4.07 3.10
CA ARG A 100 -3.49 4.14 3.90
C ARG A 100 -3.61 5.54 4.48
N VAL A 101 -4.76 6.18 4.23
CA VAL A 101 -5.06 7.53 4.72
C VAL A 101 -6.26 7.49 5.65
N GLY A 102 -6.26 8.29 6.72
CA GLY A 102 -7.40 8.37 7.64
C GLY A 102 -8.70 8.81 6.95
N ARG A 103 -8.59 9.70 5.94
CA ARG A 103 -9.72 10.09 5.09
C ARG A 103 -9.28 10.31 3.65
N LEU A 104 -9.88 9.58 2.72
CA LEU A 104 -9.61 9.75 1.28
C LEU A 104 -10.65 10.65 0.63
N THR A 105 -10.31 11.91 0.41
CA THR A 105 -11.18 12.84 -0.34
C THR A 105 -11.01 12.65 -1.85
N LYS A 106 -12.01 13.06 -2.64
CA LYS A 106 -11.93 13.06 -4.11
C LYS A 106 -10.73 13.86 -4.62
N SER A 107 -10.50 15.05 -4.06
CA SER A 107 -9.38 15.91 -4.44
C SER A 107 -8.01 15.29 -4.12
N LEU A 108 -7.89 14.57 -2.99
CA LEU A 108 -6.67 13.83 -2.68
C LEU A 108 -6.44 12.70 -3.69
N ARG A 109 -7.48 11.91 -4.00
CA ARG A 109 -7.42 10.85 -5.01
C ARG A 109 -6.93 11.39 -6.35
N GLU A 110 -7.54 12.48 -6.84
CA GLU A 110 -7.16 13.11 -8.10
C GLU A 110 -5.71 13.64 -8.10
N ARG A 111 -5.26 14.23 -6.98
CA ARG A 111 -3.86 14.66 -6.83
C ARG A 111 -2.89 13.48 -6.84
N ALA A 112 -3.19 12.41 -6.12
CA ALA A 112 -2.37 11.19 -6.10
C ALA A 112 -2.32 10.52 -7.48
N SER A 113 -3.47 10.44 -8.19
CA SER A 113 -3.52 9.90 -9.56
C SER A 113 -2.70 10.74 -10.54
N ARG A 114 -2.79 12.07 -10.49
CA ARG A 114 -1.97 12.96 -11.33
C ARG A 114 -0.48 12.84 -11.01
N PHE A 115 -0.13 12.75 -9.73
CA PHE A 115 1.25 12.54 -9.31
C PHE A 115 1.79 11.23 -9.90
N HIS A 116 1.05 10.12 -9.76
CA HIS A 116 1.46 8.84 -10.34
C HIS A 116 1.65 8.96 -11.87
N ALA A 117 0.66 9.48 -12.59
CA ALA A 117 0.73 9.58 -14.05
C ALA A 117 1.91 10.42 -14.58
N ASN A 118 2.38 11.41 -13.80
CA ASN A 118 3.45 12.30 -14.22
C ASN A 118 4.85 11.80 -13.84
N TYR A 119 4.97 10.93 -12.83
CA TYR A 119 6.25 10.64 -12.19
C TYR A 119 6.53 9.14 -11.91
N ALA A 120 5.58 8.24 -12.11
CA ALA A 120 5.70 6.84 -11.68
C ALA A 120 5.01 5.83 -12.60
#